data_AF-A0A358LK48-F1
#
_entry.id   AF-A0A358LK48-F1
#
_cell.length_a   1.000
_cell.length_b   1.000
_cell.length_c   1.000
_cell.angle_alpha   90.00
_cell.angle_beta   90.00
_cell.angle_gamma   90.00
#
_symmetry.space_group_name_H-M   'P 1'
#
loop_
_entity.id
_entity.type
_entity.pdbx_description
1 polymer ?
#
loop_
_entity_poly.entity_id
_entity_poly.type
_entity_poly.pdbx_seq_one_letter_code
_entity_poly.pdbx_strand_id
1 'polypeptide(L)'
;MKTILAAFFSGLAGSLGLGGGGVLVLYLVLALGMPQLKAQGINLLFFIPCAVLSSIVYSFKKLIDWKSVLLFAAGGLPGVLLGSLAVSHMNSNIPGKIFGGFLLLMGIKELFRKGD
;
A
#
# COMPACT_ATOMS: atom_id res chain seq x y z
N MET A 1 -25.86 -11.98 -1.62
CA MET A 1 -25.49 -11.25 -0.38
C MET A 1 -23.99 -11.13 -0.17
N LYS A 2 -23.21 -12.22 -0.18
CA LYS A 2 -21.75 -12.18 0.07
C LYS A 2 -20.96 -11.28 -0.89
N THR A 3 -21.33 -11.26 -2.17
CA THR A 3 -20.69 -10.44 -3.21
C THR A 3 -20.98 -8.94 -3.09
N ILE A 4 -22.20 -8.56 -2.71
CA ILE A 4 -22.57 -7.16 -2.48
C ILE A 4 -21.84 -6.59 -1.27
N LEU A 5 -21.72 -7.40 -0.21
CA LEU A 5 -20.97 -7.02 0.98
C LEU A 5 -19.47 -6.85 0.67
N ALA A 6 -18.88 -7.77 -0.10
CA ALA A 6 -17.50 -7.65 -0.54
C ALA A 6 -17.26 -6.41 -1.43
N ALA A 7 -18.19 -6.11 -2.35
CA ALA A 7 -18.11 -4.93 -3.20
C ALA A 7 -18.23 -3.63 -2.39
N PHE A 8 -19.13 -3.59 -1.40
CA PHE A 8 -19.31 -2.44 -0.51
C PHE A 8 -18.05 -2.18 0.32
N PHE A 9 -17.49 -3.20 0.98
CA PHE A 9 -16.26 -3.06 1.75
C PHE A 9 -15.04 -2.77 0.88
N SER A 10 -14.97 -3.30 -0.34
CA SER A 10 -13.91 -2.98 -1.30
C SER A 10 -14.01 -1.53 -1.78
N GLY A 11 -15.22 -1.04 -2.06
CA GLY A 11 -15.48 0.35 -2.40
C GLY A 11 -15.16 1.33 -1.26
N LEU A 12 -15.53 0.98 -0.03
CA LEU A 12 -15.17 1.74 1.18
C LEU A 12 -13.65 1.74 1.40
N ALA A 13 -13.00 0.59 1.28
CA ALA A 13 -11.55 0.50 1.46
C ALA A 13 -10.80 1.25 0.35
N GLY A 14 -11.32 1.26 -0.87
CA GLY A 14 -10.81 2.07 -1.98
C GLY A 14 -11.03 3.58 -1.76
N SER A 15 -12.17 4.00 -1.20
CA SER A 15 -12.48 5.41 -0.95
C SER A 15 -11.70 6.01 0.21
N LEU A 16 -11.19 5.19 1.13
CA LEU A 16 -10.29 5.60 2.22
C LEU A 16 -8.87 6.01 1.74
N GLY A 17 -8.64 6.14 0.43
CA GLY A 17 -7.34 6.57 -0.13
C GLY A 17 -6.24 5.52 -0.02
N LEU A 18 -6.57 4.29 0.40
CA LEU A 18 -5.62 3.18 0.54
C LEU A 18 -5.07 2.66 -0.79
N GLY A 19 -5.64 3.10 -1.91
CA GLY A 19 -5.42 2.54 -3.23
C GLY A 19 -5.83 1.06 -3.29
N GLY A 20 -5.82 0.47 -4.49
CA GLY A 20 -6.13 -0.96 -4.65
C GLY A 20 -5.21 -1.88 -3.84
N GLY A 21 -4.01 -1.40 -3.46
CA GLY A 21 -3.01 -2.19 -2.76
C GLY A 21 -3.33 -2.49 -1.30
N GLY A 22 -3.85 -1.51 -0.54
CA GLY A 22 -4.25 -1.75 0.85
C GLY A 22 -5.37 -2.78 0.96
N VAL A 23 -6.33 -2.72 0.04
CA VAL A 23 -7.45 -3.68 -0.06
C VAL A 23 -6.94 -5.08 -0.36
N LEU A 24 -6.00 -5.22 -1.30
CA LEU A 24 -5.39 -6.50 -1.65
C LEU A 24 -4.68 -7.13 -0.44
N VAL A 25 -3.91 -6.35 0.32
CA VAL A 25 -3.23 -6.85 1.52
C VAL A 25 -4.24 -7.33 2.58
N LEU A 26 -5.31 -6.57 2.82
CA LEU A 26 -6.37 -6.97 3.74
C LEU A 26 -7.04 -8.28 3.32
N TYR A 27 -7.35 -8.42 2.03
CA TYR A 27 -7.92 -9.65 1.49
C TYR A 27 -6.99 -10.86 1.69
N LEU A 28 -5.71 -10.72 1.31
CA LEU A 28 -4.73 -11.80 1.45
C LEU A 28 -4.54 -12.23 2.91
N VAL A 29 -4.56 -11.29 3.86
CA VAL A 29 -4.32 -11.58 5.27
C VAL A 29 -5.59 -12.08 5.98
N LEU A 30 -6.72 -11.38 5.82
CA LEU A 30 -7.95 -11.68 6.56
C LEU A 30 -8.76 -12.81 5.93
N ALA A 31 -8.81 -12.89 4.59
CA ALA A 31 -9.60 -13.91 3.91
C ALA A 31 -8.80 -15.19 3.63
N LEU A 32 -7.50 -15.06 3.29
CA LEU A 32 -6.64 -16.20 2.94
C LEU A 32 -5.66 -16.60 4.07
N GLY A 33 -5.67 -15.90 5.21
CA GLY A 33 -4.81 -16.23 6.36
C GLY A 33 -3.31 -16.09 6.07
N MET A 34 -2.93 -15.32 5.04
CA MET A 34 -1.55 -15.23 4.59
C MET A 34 -0.70 -14.42 5.58
N PRO A 35 0.57 -14.81 5.83
CA PRO A 35 1.48 -14.00 6.62
C PRO A 35 1.64 -12.60 6.05
N GLN A 36 1.63 -11.58 6.92
CA GLN A 36 1.66 -10.16 6.55
C GLN A 36 2.78 -9.82 5.56
N LEU A 37 4.00 -10.30 5.81
CA LEU A 37 5.16 -10.01 4.97
C LEU A 37 4.99 -10.57 3.54
N LYS A 38 4.41 -11.77 3.41
CA LYS A 38 4.13 -12.39 2.12
C LYS A 38 3.03 -11.63 1.37
N ALA A 39 1.96 -11.24 2.07
CA ALA A 39 0.87 -10.45 1.47
C ALA A 39 1.37 -9.09 0.94
N GLN A 40 2.23 -8.40 1.69
CA GLN A 40 2.84 -7.16 1.21
C GLN A 40 3.78 -7.38 0.01
N GLY A 41 4.59 -8.45 0.01
CA GLY A 41 5.44 -8.79 -1.13
C GLY A 41 4.64 -9.06 -2.41
N ILE A 42 3.54 -9.81 -2.31
CA ILE A 42 2.62 -10.02 -3.42
C ILE A 42 2.06 -8.68 -3.90
N ASN A 43 1.59 -7.84 -2.98
CA ASN A 43 1.07 -6.53 -3.33
C ASN A 43 2.10 -5.71 -4.14
N LEU A 44 3.37 -5.63 -3.71
CA LEU A 44 4.42 -4.96 -4.49
C LEU A 44 4.58 -5.55 -5.90
N LEU A 45 4.52 -6.87 -6.03
CA LEU A 45 4.64 -7.55 -7.33
C LEU A 45 3.55 -7.10 -8.32
N PHE A 46 2.32 -6.91 -7.84
CA PHE A 46 1.21 -6.38 -8.64
C PHE A 46 1.42 -4.92 -9.05
N PHE A 47 2.14 -4.13 -8.25
CA PHE A 47 2.45 -2.75 -8.58
C PHE A 47 3.54 -2.61 -9.64
N ILE A 48 4.45 -3.58 -9.81
CA ILE A 48 5.53 -3.51 -10.80
C ILE A 48 5.03 -3.20 -12.23
N PRO A 49 4.10 -3.99 -12.83
CA PRO A 49 3.64 -3.72 -14.18
C PRO A 49 2.91 -2.38 -14.28
N CYS A 50 2.11 -2.01 -13.27
CA CYS A 50 1.44 -0.71 -13.22
C CYS A 50 2.46 0.45 -13.17
N ALA A 51 3.52 0.32 -12.38
CA ALA A 51 4.58 1.31 -12.26
C ALA A 51 5.37 1.45 -13.55
N VAL A 52 5.69 0.35 -14.22
CA VAL A 52 6.39 0.35 -15.51
C VAL A 52 5.53 1.05 -16.57
N LEU A 53 4.27 0.64 -16.72
CA LEU A 53 3.35 1.24 -17.69
C LEU A 53 3.14 2.73 -17.42
N SER A 54 2.92 3.10 -16.16
CA SER A 54 2.74 4.50 -15.76
C SER A 54 4.01 5.32 -16.05
N SER A 55 5.19 4.79 -15.72
CA SER A 55 6.46 5.47 -15.99
C SER A 55 6.68 5.68 -17.48
N ILE A 56 6.38 4.68 -18.32
CA ILE A 56 6.49 4.79 -19.78
C ILE A 56 5.55 5.89 -20.30
N VAL A 57 4.26 5.79 -19.96
CA VAL A 57 3.23 6.74 -20.46
C VAL A 57 3.53 8.17 -20.00
N TYR A 58 3.87 8.38 -18.73
CA TYR A 58 4.16 9.72 -18.21
C TYR A 58 5.48 10.28 -18.71
N SER A 59 6.47 9.43 -18.99
CA SER A 59 7.74 9.85 -19.59
C SER A 59 7.51 10.37 -21.00
N PHE A 60 6.71 9.67 -21.81
CA PHE A 60 6.33 10.14 -23.15
C PHE A 60 5.55 11.47 -23.12
N LYS A 61 4.72 11.69 -22.10
CA LYS A 61 4.00 12.95 -21.92
C LYS A 61 4.85 14.08 -21.32
N LYS A 62 6.13 13.84 -21.00
CA LYS A 62 7.04 14.78 -20.30
C LYS A 62 6.46 15.34 -18.99
N LEU A 63 5.65 14.54 -18.31
CA LEU A 63 5.03 14.91 -17.03
C LEU A 63 5.87 14.47 -15.82
N ILE A 64 7.06 13.93 -16.06
CA ILE A 64 7.97 13.46 -15.01
C ILE A 64 8.95 14.57 -14.64
N ASP A 65 8.85 15.06 -13.40
CA ASP A 65 9.91 15.85 -12.79
C ASP A 65 10.99 14.94 -12.21
N TRP A 66 12.06 14.77 -12.99
CA TRP A 66 13.18 13.91 -12.64
C TRP A 66 13.93 14.34 -11.36
N LYS A 67 13.88 15.62 -10.98
CA LYS A 67 14.51 16.08 -9.73
C LYS A 67 13.75 15.52 -8.53
N SER A 68 12.44 15.63 -8.55
CA SER A 68 11.56 15.04 -7.53
C SER A 68 11.72 13.53 -7.48
N VAL A 69 11.73 12.85 -8.63
CA VAL A 69 11.95 11.38 -8.69
C VAL A 69 13.24 10.97 -7.99
N LEU A 70 14.34 11.67 -8.26
CA LEU A 70 15.63 11.33 -7.66
C LEU A 70 15.63 11.56 -6.14
N LEU A 71 14.99 12.64 -5.68
CA LEU A 71 14.87 12.94 -4.25
C LEU A 71 14.05 11.87 -3.52
N PHE A 72 12.91 11.46 -4.11
CA PHE A 72 12.07 10.39 -3.55
C PHE A 72 12.78 9.02 -3.61
N ALA A 73 13.51 8.72 -4.69
CA ALA A 73 14.29 7.49 -4.79
C ALA A 73 15.41 7.44 -3.74
N ALA A 74 16.12 8.56 -3.55
CA ALA A 74 17.20 8.67 -2.58
C ALA A 74 16.73 8.50 -1.13
N GLY A 75 15.51 8.94 -0.78
CA GLY A 75 14.93 8.68 0.53
C GLY A 75 14.25 7.31 0.65
N GLY A 76 13.57 6.88 -0.41
CA GLY A 76 12.75 5.67 -0.44
C GLY A 76 13.57 4.38 -0.46
N LEU A 77 14.65 4.32 -1.25
CA LEU A 77 15.52 3.14 -1.34
C LEU A 77 16.15 2.77 0.01
N PRO A 78 16.86 3.66 0.72
CA PRO A 78 17.40 3.33 2.03
C PRO A 78 16.28 3.08 3.06
N GLY A 79 15.15 3.79 2.97
CA GLY A 79 13.99 3.54 3.84
C GLY A 79 13.43 2.12 3.70
N VAL A 80 13.28 1.63 2.46
CA VAL A 80 12.82 0.26 2.17
C VAL A 80 13.84 -0.77 2.64
N LEU A 81 15.14 -0.53 2.41
CA LEU A 81 16.20 -1.45 2.84
C LEU A 81 16.24 -1.57 4.37
N LEU A 82 16.25 -0.45 5.08
CA LEU A 82 16.24 -0.42 6.55
C LEU A 82 14.94 -1.02 7.11
N GLY A 83 13.79 -0.71 6.50
CA GLY A 83 12.50 -1.27 6.88
C GLY A 83 12.43 -2.79 6.70
N SER A 84 12.93 -3.30 5.57
CA SER A 84 13.00 -4.74 5.28
C SER A 84 13.90 -5.48 6.28
N LEU A 85 15.08 -4.90 6.58
CA LEU A 85 15.99 -5.45 7.58
C LEU A 85 15.38 -5.45 8.99
N ALA A 86 14.72 -4.36 9.38
CA ALA A 86 14.03 -4.26 10.66
C ALA A 86 12.93 -5.32 10.78
N VAL A 87 12.08 -5.46 9.74
CA VAL A 87 10.98 -6.44 9.74
C VAL A 87 11.50 -7.88 9.75
N SER A 88 12.63 -8.17 9.11
CA SER A 88 13.25 -9.50 9.10
C SER A 88 13.67 -9.97 10.51
N HIS A 89 14.01 -9.04 11.41
CA HIS A 89 14.37 -9.34 12.81
C HIS A 89 13.17 -9.34 13.76
N MET A 90 11.97 -9.04 13.27
CA MET A 90 10.75 -8.97 14.09
C MET A 90 9.95 -10.26 14.04
N ASN A 91 9.29 -10.59 15.15
CA ASN A 91 8.37 -11.70 15.20
C ASN A 91 7.14 -11.44 14.29
N SER A 92 6.60 -12.48 13.66
CA SER A 92 5.63 -12.42 12.56
C SER A 92 4.34 -11.63 12.87
N ASN A 93 4.01 -11.47 14.14
CA ASN A 93 2.80 -10.77 14.60
C ASN A 93 2.94 -9.25 14.65
N ILE A 94 4.17 -8.70 14.71
CA ILE A 94 4.38 -7.26 14.92
C ILE A 94 4.09 -6.43 13.65
N PRO A 95 4.55 -6.83 12.44
CA PRO A 95 4.26 -6.08 11.22
C PRO A 95 2.77 -5.94 10.93
N GLY A 96 1.98 -6.98 11.24
CA GLY A 96 0.53 -6.95 11.10
C GLY A 96 -0.13 -5.94 12.05
N LYS A 97 0.32 -5.89 13.31
CA LYS A 97 -0.17 -4.90 14.29
C LYS A 97 0.18 -3.47 13.90
N ILE A 98 1.41 -3.23 13.43
CA ILE A 98 1.84 -1.91 12.96
C ILE A 98 1.00 -1.47 11.76
N PHE A 99 0.82 -2.36 10.77
CA PHE A 99 0.01 -2.06 9.60
C PHE A 99 -1.45 -1.76 9.98
N GLY A 100 -2.06 -2.60 10.83
CA GLY A 100 -3.42 -2.36 11.33
C GLY A 100 -3.56 -1.04 12.09
N GLY A 101 -2.58 -0.71 12.96
CA GLY A 101 -2.55 0.58 13.66
C GLY A 101 -2.44 1.76 12.70
N PHE A 102 -1.58 1.66 11.69
CA PHE A 102 -1.45 2.68 10.63
C PHE A 102 -2.76 2.87 9.87
N LEU A 103 -3.45 1.79 9.50
CA LEU A 103 -4.76 1.86 8.83
C LEU A 103 -5.80 2.57 9.68
N LEU A 104 -5.87 2.25 10.98
CA LEU A 104 -6.81 2.89 11.91
C LEU A 104 -6.51 4.38 12.04
N LEU A 105 -5.23 4.76 12.20
CA LEU A 105 -4.83 6.16 12.28
C LEU A 105 -5.17 6.93 11.01
N MET A 106 -4.92 6.36 9.84
CA MET A 106 -5.28 6.99 8.56
C MET A 106 -6.79 7.08 8.37
N GLY A 107 -7.54 6.05 8.71
CA GLY A 107 -9.00 6.07 8.64
C GLY A 107 -9.62 7.11 9.58
N ILE A 108 -9.12 7.21 10.81
CA ILE A 108 -9.53 8.25 11.76
C ILE A 108 -9.18 9.64 11.22
N LYS A 109 -7.94 9.84 10.77
CA LYS A 109 -7.50 11.12 10.21
C LYS A 109 -8.38 11.55 9.05
N GLU A 110 -8.70 10.66 8.12
CA GLU A 110 -9.52 10.99 6.95
C GLU A 110 -10.98 11.27 7.33
N LEU A 111 -11.53 10.59 8.33
CA LEU A 111 -12.88 10.85 8.83
C LEU A 111 -13.02 12.26 9.44
N PHE A 112 -11.97 12.73 10.11
CA PHE A 112 -11.95 14.07 10.72
C PHE A 112 -11.36 15.15 9.81
N ARG A 113 -10.75 14.76 8.68
CA ARG A 113 -10.27 15.71 7.68
C ARG A 113 -11.46 16.22 6.89
N LYS A 114 -11.98 17.36 7.32
CA LYS A 114 -13.01 18.14 6.61
C LYS A 114 -12.54 18.34 5.17
N GLY A 115 -13.32 17.85 4.21
CA GLY A 115 -13.03 18.04 2.79
C GLY A 115 -13.09 19.52 2.47
N ASP A 116 -11.93 20.09 2.14
CA ASP A 116 -11.82 21.35 1.41
C ASP A 116 -11.95 21.07 -0.09
#